data_AF-A0A6A5ASF3-F1
#
_entry.id   AF-A0A6A5ASF3-F1
#
_cell.length_a   1.000
_cell.length_b   1.000
_cell.length_c   1.000
_cell.angle_alpha   90.00
_cell.angle_beta   90.00
_cell.angle_gamma   90.00
#
_symmetry.space_group_name_H-M   'P 1'
#
loop_
_entity.id
_entity.type
_entity.pdbx_description
1 polymer ?
#
loop_
_entity_poly.entity_id
_entity_poly.type
_entity_poly.pdbx_seq_one_letter_code
_entity_poly.pdbx_strand_id
1 'polypeptide(L)'
;MQADVQVLGVDEYRLSFTQGKRKPNLAAMDASLKIAKTLESALKNFGKAYICIGIATGKTNIGNLGTNQMRVYSIVGPLIENSKKLASLCHARKCHILADSNSVCAEGKSAFVVRPVERLLIENETFHGSVSSIYEVMKENNFERDEWMYELEQQKTNSRFKDFEAAFSIFEDRNLSSMSR
;
A
#
# COMPACT_ATOMS: atom_id res chain seq x y z
N MET A 1 -17.64 -1.97 6.26
CA MET A 1 -16.24 -1.51 6.23
C MET A 1 -16.27 -0.06 6.65
N GLN A 2 -15.52 0.32 7.67
CA GLN A 2 -15.51 1.69 8.22
C GLN A 2 -14.13 2.27 7.99
N ALA A 3 -14.09 3.48 7.45
CA ALA A 3 -12.87 4.23 7.18
C ALA A 3 -13.14 5.70 7.50
N ASP A 4 -12.17 6.35 8.13
CA ASP A 4 -12.24 7.78 8.38
C ASP A 4 -11.56 8.51 7.21
N VAL A 5 -12.27 9.48 6.65
CA VAL A 5 -11.80 10.29 5.51
C VAL A 5 -11.40 11.66 6.03
N GLN A 6 -10.19 12.10 5.69
CA GLN A 6 -9.71 13.44 5.97
C GLN A 6 -9.31 14.12 4.66
N VAL A 7 -9.94 15.26 4.37
CA VAL A 7 -9.58 16.11 3.23
C VAL A 7 -8.49 17.07 3.71
N LEU A 8 -7.29 16.98 3.12
CA LEU A 8 -6.13 17.77 3.52
C LEU A 8 -5.91 18.95 2.57
N GLY A 9 -6.30 18.79 1.31
CA GLY A 9 -6.20 19.81 0.28
C GLY A 9 -7.19 19.54 -0.85
N VAL A 10 -7.01 20.23 -1.98
CA VAL A 10 -7.86 20.07 -3.16
C VAL A 10 -7.62 18.71 -3.83
N ASP A 11 -6.37 18.26 -3.82
CA ASP A 11 -5.87 17.04 -4.46
C ASP A 11 -5.29 16.02 -3.47
N GLU A 12 -5.23 16.34 -2.17
CA GLU A 12 -4.72 15.44 -1.13
C GLU A 12 -5.85 14.95 -0.20
N TYR A 13 -6.06 13.64 -0.23
CA TYR A 13 -7.05 12.93 0.58
C TYR A 13 -6.36 11.85 1.40
N ARG A 14 -6.76 11.72 2.66
CA ARG A 14 -6.26 10.67 3.57
C ARG A 14 -7.41 9.78 4.02
N LEU A 15 -7.15 8.49 3.96
CA LEU A 15 -8.05 7.44 4.42
C LEU A 15 -7.36 6.67 5.54
N SER A 16 -8.00 6.54 6.69
CA SER A 16 -7.50 5.71 7.78
C SER A 16 -8.45 4.56 8.08
N PHE A 17 -7.87 3.37 8.17
CA PHE A 17 -8.56 2.12 8.50
C PHE A 17 -8.04 1.66 9.85
N THR A 18 -8.89 1.68 10.87
CA THR A 18 -8.51 1.38 12.25
C THR A 18 -9.31 0.23 12.83
N GLN A 19 -10.57 0.09 12.41
CA GLN A 19 -11.51 -0.89 12.94
C GLN A 19 -12.32 -1.55 11.81
N GLY A 20 -12.67 -2.83 12.00
CA GLY A 20 -13.52 -3.56 11.07
C GLY A 20 -13.44 -5.08 11.24
N LYS A 21 -14.32 -5.79 10.52
CA LYS A 21 -14.32 -7.27 10.47
C LYS A 21 -13.12 -7.84 9.69
N ARG A 22 -12.63 -7.10 8.69
CA ARG A 22 -11.45 -7.44 7.87
C ARG A 22 -10.23 -6.70 8.43
N LYS A 23 -9.04 -7.28 8.30
CA LYS A 23 -7.81 -6.61 8.71
C LYS A 23 -7.62 -5.27 7.98
N PRO A 24 -7.16 -4.21 8.67
CA PRO A 24 -7.08 -2.87 8.09
C PRO A 24 -6.26 -2.76 6.81
N ASN A 25 -5.13 -3.46 6.72
CA ASN A 25 -4.28 -3.46 5.53
C ASN A 25 -4.99 -4.01 4.30
N LEU A 26 -5.72 -5.12 4.46
CA LEU A 26 -6.48 -5.74 3.36
C LEU A 26 -7.65 -4.86 2.94
N ALA A 27 -8.33 -4.22 3.90
CA ALA A 27 -9.40 -3.27 3.61
C ALA A 27 -8.86 -2.02 2.87
N ALA A 28 -7.68 -1.53 3.26
CA ALA A 28 -7.03 -0.40 2.60
C ALA A 28 -6.63 -0.72 1.16
N MET A 29 -6.07 -1.90 0.89
CA MET A 29 -5.72 -2.34 -0.47
C MET A 29 -6.95 -2.51 -1.37
N ASP A 30 -8.01 -3.15 -0.87
CA ASP A 30 -9.28 -3.30 -1.59
C ASP A 30 -9.93 -1.92 -1.87
N ALA A 31 -9.99 -1.04 -0.86
CA ALA A 31 -10.47 0.33 -1.04
C ALA A 31 -9.69 1.07 -2.13
N SER A 32 -8.36 0.95 -2.10
CA SER A 32 -7.47 1.64 -3.04
C SER A 32 -7.71 1.18 -4.48
N LEU A 33 -7.90 -0.11 -4.72
CA LEU A 33 -8.25 -0.65 -6.03
C LEU A 33 -9.59 -0.11 -6.55
N LYS A 34 -10.60 -0.08 -5.68
CA LYS A 34 -11.93 0.46 -6.01
C LYS A 34 -11.87 1.96 -6.31
N ILE A 35 -11.14 2.73 -5.51
CA ILE A 35 -10.94 4.17 -5.70
C ILE A 35 -10.21 4.42 -7.01
N ALA A 36 -9.07 3.76 -7.25
CA ALA A 36 -8.30 3.90 -8.47
C ALA A 36 -9.16 3.62 -9.71
N LYS A 37 -9.87 2.48 -9.74
CA LYS A 37 -10.74 2.12 -10.88
C LYS A 37 -11.89 3.11 -11.12
N THR A 38 -12.52 3.59 -10.04
CA THR A 38 -13.65 4.53 -10.12
C THR A 38 -13.17 5.90 -10.60
N LEU A 39 -12.09 6.40 -10.02
CA LEU A 39 -11.52 7.69 -10.38
C LEU A 39 -10.89 7.66 -11.77
N GLU A 40 -10.19 6.59 -12.17
CA GLU A 40 -9.70 6.44 -13.55
C GLU A 40 -10.85 6.52 -14.54
N SER A 41 -11.96 5.85 -14.26
CA SER A 41 -13.15 5.88 -15.12
C SER A 41 -13.76 7.28 -15.21
N ALA A 42 -13.83 8.00 -14.09
CA ALA A 42 -14.35 9.37 -14.05
C ALA A 42 -13.39 10.38 -14.72
N LEU A 43 -12.09 10.18 -14.58
CA LEU A 43 -11.03 11.08 -15.06
C LEU A 43 -10.62 10.80 -16.50
N LYS A 44 -11.10 9.73 -17.15
CA LYS A 44 -10.91 9.49 -18.60
C LYS A 44 -11.24 10.71 -19.46
N ASN A 45 -12.25 11.49 -19.06
CA ASN A 45 -12.66 12.70 -19.77
C ASN A 45 -11.82 13.94 -19.41
N PHE A 46 -11.05 13.87 -18.33
CA PHE A 46 -10.20 14.92 -17.79
C PHE A 46 -8.73 14.48 -17.94
N GLY A 47 -8.24 14.42 -19.19
CA GLY A 47 -7.00 13.75 -19.61
C GLY A 47 -5.66 14.26 -19.03
N LYS A 48 -5.65 14.92 -17.86
CA LYS A 48 -4.46 15.40 -17.15
C LYS A 48 -4.35 14.94 -15.69
N ALA A 49 -5.39 14.32 -15.13
CA ALA A 49 -5.36 13.91 -13.73
C ALA A 49 -4.79 12.49 -13.59
N TYR A 50 -3.75 12.34 -12.77
CA TYR A 50 -3.13 11.06 -12.46
C TYR A 50 -3.32 10.74 -10.98
N ILE A 51 -3.83 9.55 -10.69
CA ILE A 51 -4.13 9.12 -9.32
C ILE A 51 -2.94 8.34 -8.78
N CYS A 52 -2.46 8.75 -7.62
CA CYS A 52 -1.39 8.12 -6.87
C CYS A 52 -1.87 7.77 -5.48
N ILE A 53 -1.80 6.49 -5.10
CA ILE A 53 -2.22 6.02 -3.78
C ILE A 53 -1.03 5.34 -3.09
N GLY A 54 -0.67 5.84 -1.90
CA GLY A 54 0.35 5.24 -1.04
C GLY A 54 -0.29 4.57 0.17
N ILE A 55 0.02 3.29 0.40
CA ILE A 55 -0.53 2.49 1.51
C ILE A 55 0.60 2.12 2.47
N ALA A 56 0.47 2.56 3.72
CA ALA A 56 1.39 2.20 4.80
C ALA A 56 0.60 1.61 5.97
N THR A 57 1.13 0.53 6.56
CA THR A 57 0.49 -0.16 7.69
C THR A 57 1.47 -0.30 8.84
N GLY A 58 1.00 -0.03 10.05
CA GLY A 58 1.78 -0.26 11.27
C GLY A 58 1.06 0.24 12.50
N LYS A 59 1.81 0.40 13.59
CA LYS A 59 1.29 0.96 14.84
C LYS A 59 1.44 2.48 14.84
N THR A 60 0.43 3.15 15.36
CA THR A 60 0.39 4.62 15.46
C THR A 60 -0.51 5.01 16.63
N ASN A 61 -0.33 6.22 17.16
CA ASN A 61 -1.22 6.75 18.18
C ASN A 61 -2.40 7.47 17.53
N ILE A 62 -3.60 7.16 17.98
CA ILE A 62 -4.83 7.71 17.41
C ILE A 62 -5.67 8.28 18.54
N GLY A 63 -6.10 9.53 18.39
CA GLY A 63 -6.93 10.17 19.40
C GLY A 63 -7.21 11.63 19.10
N ASN A 64 -8.02 12.23 19.95
CA ASN A 64 -8.37 13.63 19.85
C ASN A 64 -7.26 14.49 20.45
N LEU A 65 -6.61 15.31 19.63
CA LEU A 65 -5.59 16.27 20.03
C LEU A 65 -6.14 17.69 19.94
N GLY A 66 -5.71 18.55 20.86
CA GLY A 66 -6.12 19.95 20.91
C GLY A 66 -6.27 20.45 22.33
N THR A 67 -6.98 21.55 22.48
CA THR A 67 -7.25 22.16 23.79
C THR A 67 -8.53 21.59 24.39
N ASN A 68 -8.88 22.01 25.61
CA ASN A 68 -10.18 21.66 26.20
C ASN A 68 -11.37 22.24 25.42
N GLN A 69 -11.17 23.30 24.64
CA GLN A 69 -12.22 23.99 23.88
C GLN A 69 -12.39 23.42 22.47
N MET A 70 -11.29 22.96 21.86
CA MET A 70 -11.32 22.39 20.51
C MET A 70 -10.40 21.19 20.44
N ARG A 71 -10.98 20.04 20.08
CA ARG A 71 -10.25 18.79 19.89
C ARG A 71 -10.50 18.28 18.47
N VAL A 72 -9.45 17.78 17.85
CA VAL A 72 -9.47 17.27 16.48
C VAL A 72 -8.95 15.84 16.49
N TYR A 73 -9.71 14.94 15.86
CA TYR A 73 -9.26 13.58 15.65
C TYR A 73 -7.95 13.58 14.86
N SER A 74 -6.92 13.00 15.45
CA SER A 74 -5.55 13.07 14.97
C SER A 74 -4.90 11.70 15.03
N ILE A 75 -4.05 11.45 14.04
CA ILE A 75 -3.19 10.28 13.97
C ILE A 75 -1.77 10.81 14.11
N VAL A 76 -1.01 10.29 15.08
CA VAL A 76 0.38 10.68 15.33
C VAL A 76 1.27 9.46 15.23
N GLY A 77 2.10 9.47 14.18
CA GLY A 77 3.08 8.44 13.92
C GLY A 77 3.62 8.53 12.49
N PRO A 78 4.59 7.67 12.15
CA PRO A 78 5.32 7.75 10.89
C PRO A 78 4.51 7.27 9.69
N LEU A 79 3.39 6.57 9.90
CA LEU A 79 2.56 6.03 8.83
C LEU A 79 2.05 7.08 7.86
N ILE A 80 1.78 8.30 8.35
CA ILE A 80 1.33 9.42 7.52
C ILE A 80 2.44 9.84 6.56
N GLU A 81 3.67 9.96 7.06
CA GLU A 81 4.80 10.38 6.25
C GLU A 81 5.21 9.27 5.28
N ASN A 82 5.19 8.02 5.74
CA ASN A 82 5.45 6.86 4.89
C ASN A 82 4.44 6.76 3.74
N SER A 83 3.14 6.93 3.99
CA SER A 83 2.13 6.87 2.92
C SER A 83 2.30 8.01 1.90
N LYS A 84 2.68 9.21 2.36
CA LYS A 84 3.05 10.34 1.47
C LYS A 84 4.27 10.06 0.61
N LYS A 85 5.34 9.51 1.21
CA LYS A 85 6.56 9.08 0.49
C LYS A 85 6.19 8.06 -0.61
N LEU A 86 5.32 7.10 -0.29
CA LEU A 86 4.83 6.11 -1.25
C LEU A 86 3.99 6.74 -2.36
N ALA A 87 3.06 7.65 -2.04
CA ALA A 87 2.25 8.34 -3.05
C ALA A 87 3.12 9.20 -3.99
N SER A 88 4.16 9.85 -3.46
CA SER A 88 5.13 10.62 -4.24
C SER A 88 5.95 9.72 -5.17
N LEU A 89 6.40 8.56 -4.67
CA LEU A 89 7.09 7.55 -5.48
C LEU A 89 6.19 6.98 -6.57
N CYS A 90 4.91 6.80 -6.26
CA CYS A 90 3.86 6.35 -7.18
C CYS A 90 3.82 7.25 -8.42
N HIS A 91 3.81 8.57 -8.20
CA HIS A 91 3.88 9.57 -9.27
C HIS A 91 5.16 9.46 -10.10
N ALA A 92 6.31 9.37 -9.44
CA ALA A 92 7.62 9.30 -10.10
C ALA A 92 7.78 8.04 -10.97
N ARG A 93 7.22 6.91 -10.54
CA ARG A 93 7.30 5.62 -11.24
C ARG A 93 6.13 5.35 -12.19
N LYS A 94 5.15 6.26 -12.26
CA LYS A 94 3.90 6.09 -13.03
C LYS A 94 3.18 4.79 -12.66
N CYS A 95 3.11 4.51 -11.37
CA CYS A 95 2.26 3.49 -10.77
C CYS A 95 1.02 4.14 -10.16
N HIS A 96 -0.04 3.37 -9.96
CA HIS A 96 -1.30 3.89 -9.38
C HIS A 96 -1.40 3.66 -7.88
N ILE A 97 -0.92 2.51 -7.40
CA ILE A 97 -1.03 2.10 -6.00
C ILE A 97 0.29 1.48 -5.56
N LEU A 98 0.96 2.08 -4.57
CA LEU A 98 2.15 1.52 -3.94
C LEU A 98 1.89 1.22 -2.46
N ALA A 99 2.41 0.10 -1.99
CA ALA A 99 2.28 -0.38 -0.63
C ALA A 99 3.64 -0.83 -0.06
N ASP A 100 3.87 -0.57 1.23
CA ASP A 100 5.05 -1.09 1.93
C ASP A 100 4.94 -2.60 2.24
N SER A 101 6.06 -3.20 2.64
CA SER A 101 6.10 -4.64 2.97
C SER A 101 5.15 -5.01 4.11
N ASN A 102 4.91 -4.08 5.05
CA ASN A 102 4.00 -4.28 6.18
C ASN A 102 2.54 -4.36 5.73
N SER A 103 2.15 -3.54 4.75
CA SER A 103 0.80 -3.55 4.20
C SER A 103 0.52 -4.81 3.39
N VAL A 104 1.47 -5.21 2.55
CA VAL A 104 1.34 -6.39 1.72
C VAL A 104 1.37 -7.66 2.57
N CYS A 105 2.35 -7.83 3.46
CA CYS A 105 2.50 -9.00 4.35
C CYS A 105 2.23 -10.38 3.67
N ALA A 106 2.18 -11.48 4.42
CA ALA A 106 1.89 -12.79 3.81
C ALA A 106 0.44 -12.89 3.31
N GLU A 107 -0.50 -12.26 4.03
CA GLU A 107 -1.94 -12.34 3.75
C GLU A 107 -2.38 -11.41 2.61
N GLY A 108 -1.70 -10.28 2.41
CA GLY A 108 -1.96 -9.45 1.24
C GLY A 108 -1.34 -10.04 -0.01
N LYS A 109 -0.19 -10.72 0.06
CA LYS A 109 0.35 -11.50 -1.09
C LYS A 109 -0.61 -12.61 -1.53
N SER A 110 -1.36 -13.22 -0.61
CA SER A 110 -2.35 -14.24 -0.99
C SER A 110 -3.65 -13.63 -1.53
N ALA A 111 -4.07 -12.48 -0.99
CA ALA A 111 -5.32 -11.82 -1.38
C ALA A 111 -5.21 -10.89 -2.60
N PHE A 112 -4.01 -10.44 -2.97
CA PHE A 112 -3.78 -9.48 -4.05
C PHE A 112 -2.59 -9.88 -4.92
N VAL A 113 -2.68 -9.58 -6.21
CA VAL A 113 -1.54 -9.67 -7.12
C VAL A 113 -0.68 -8.42 -6.95
N VAL A 114 0.55 -8.63 -6.50
CA VAL A 114 1.52 -7.57 -6.22
C VAL A 114 2.80 -7.76 -7.00
N ARG A 115 3.51 -6.65 -7.27
CA ARG A 115 4.82 -6.66 -7.94
C ARG A 115 5.80 -5.77 -7.18
N PRO A 116 7.02 -6.23 -6.85
CA PRO A 116 8.03 -5.37 -6.27
C PRO A 116 8.49 -4.30 -7.28
N VAL A 117 8.65 -3.06 -6.83
CA VAL A 117 9.03 -1.92 -7.69
C VAL A 117 10.34 -1.28 -7.26
N GLU A 118 10.52 -1.04 -5.96
CA GLU A 118 11.64 -0.27 -5.43
C GLU A 118 11.88 -0.62 -3.95
N ARG A 119 13.00 -0.17 -3.39
CA ARG A 119 13.24 -0.21 -1.94
C ARG A 119 13.34 1.20 -1.39
N LEU A 120 12.63 1.48 -0.29
CA LEU A 120 12.59 2.80 0.33
C LEU A 120 12.87 2.69 1.84
N LEU A 121 13.48 3.73 2.40
CA LEU A 121 13.58 3.90 3.85
C LEU A 121 12.20 4.28 4.43
N ILE A 122 11.61 3.36 5.19
CA ILE A 122 10.31 3.50 5.85
C ILE A 122 10.54 3.53 7.35
N GLU A 123 9.90 4.48 8.04
CA GLU A 123 10.01 4.63 9.48
C GLU A 123 9.01 3.72 10.21
N ASN A 124 9.45 3.08 11.29
CA ASN A 124 8.58 2.30 12.18
C ASN A 124 7.99 3.15 13.32
N GLU A 125 7.16 2.58 14.19
CA GLU A 125 6.52 3.29 15.31
C GLU A 125 7.49 3.99 16.28
N THR A 126 8.76 3.60 16.29
CA THR A 126 9.84 4.25 17.07
C THR A 126 10.60 5.33 16.29
N PHE A 127 10.10 5.74 15.12
CA PHE A 127 10.76 6.67 14.18
C PHE A 127 12.13 6.19 13.70
N HIS A 128 12.40 4.89 13.79
CA HIS A 128 13.61 4.29 13.28
C HIS A 128 13.38 3.88 11.82
N GLY A 129 14.25 4.35 10.92
CA GLY A 129 14.20 4.00 9.51
C GLY A 129 14.63 2.54 9.27
N SER A 130 13.90 1.83 8.43
CA SER A 130 14.27 0.51 7.92
C SER A 130 14.00 0.44 6.42
N VAL A 131 14.90 -0.20 5.67
CA VAL A 131 14.70 -0.37 4.23
C VAL A 131 13.62 -1.42 4.00
N SER A 132 12.52 -1.02 3.38
CA SER A 132 11.38 -1.87 3.05
C SER A 132 11.24 -1.98 1.54
N SER A 133 10.92 -3.19 1.07
CA SER A 133 10.51 -3.43 -0.32
C SER A 133 9.13 -2.82 -0.55
N ILE A 134 9.00 -2.04 -1.61
CA ILE A 134 7.78 -1.38 -2.03
C ILE A 134 7.17 -2.17 -3.17
N TYR A 135 5.88 -2.39 -3.05
CA TYR A 135 5.11 -3.23 -3.95
C TYR A 135 4.01 -2.42 -4.62
N GLU A 136 3.83 -2.62 -5.91
CA GLU A 136 2.64 -2.18 -6.63
C GLU A 136 1.51 -3.18 -6.42
N VAL A 137 0.34 -2.68 -6.05
CA VAL A 137 -0.87 -3.48 -5.89
C VAL A 137 -1.68 -3.40 -7.18
N MET A 138 -1.77 -4.50 -7.91
CA MET A 138 -2.34 -4.49 -9.27
C MET A 138 -3.83 -4.84 -9.27
N LYS A 139 -4.22 -5.91 -8.58
CA LYS A 139 -5.61 -6.40 -8.56
C LYS A 139 -5.85 -7.34 -7.38
N GLU A 140 -7.12 -7.60 -7.08
CA GLU A 140 -7.50 -8.70 -6.19
C GLU A 140 -7.15 -10.05 -6.82
N ASN A 141 -6.70 -10.98 -5.99
CA ASN A 141 -6.44 -12.35 -6.39
C ASN A 141 -7.76 -13.14 -6.30
N ASN A 142 -8.63 -12.97 -7.29
CA ASN A 142 -9.89 -13.73 -7.37
C ASN A 142 -9.59 -15.15 -7.84
N PHE A 143 -9.65 -16.10 -6.91
CA PHE A 143 -9.63 -17.53 -7.20
C PHE A 143 -11.08 -17.97 -7.53
N GLU A 144 -11.57 -17.63 -8.73
CA GLU A 144 -12.82 -18.20 -9.22
C GLU A 144 -12.55 -19.61 -9.76
N ARG A 145 -13.04 -20.61 -9.03
CA ARG A 145 -12.82 -22.05 -9.29
C ARG A 145 -13.31 -22.56 -10.66
N ASP A 146 -13.99 -21.75 -11.45
CA ASP A 146 -14.61 -22.16 -12.72
C ASP A 146 -13.88 -21.65 -13.99
N GLU A 147 -12.73 -20.98 -13.86
CA GLU A 147 -11.96 -20.44 -15.00
C GLU A 147 -10.51 -20.96 -15.11
N TRP A 148 -10.32 -22.29 -15.03
CA TRP A 148 -8.99 -22.91 -15.03
C TRP A 148 -8.08 -22.50 -16.22
N MET A 149 -8.67 -22.19 -17.38
CA MET A 149 -7.92 -21.86 -18.61
C MET A 149 -7.31 -20.45 -18.53
N TYR A 150 -8.07 -19.49 -17.97
CA TYR A 150 -7.59 -18.12 -17.78
C TYR A 150 -6.60 -18.04 -16.61
N GLU A 151 -6.73 -18.91 -15.60
CA GLU A 151 -5.76 -19.05 -14.52
C GLU A 151 -4.37 -19.49 -15.02
N LEU A 152 -4.28 -20.43 -15.96
CA LEU A 152 -3.00 -20.88 -16.51
C LEU A 152 -2.27 -19.76 -17.25
N GLU A 153 -2.99 -18.97 -18.04
CA GLU A 153 -2.41 -17.86 -18.80
C GLU A 153 -2.05 -16.67 -17.88
N GLN A 154 -2.88 -16.38 -16.87
CA GLN A 154 -2.54 -15.43 -15.82
C GLN A 154 -1.38 -15.90 -14.95
N GLN A 155 -1.29 -17.19 -14.58
CA GLN A 155 -0.15 -17.73 -13.84
C GLN A 155 1.14 -17.59 -14.63
N LYS A 156 1.10 -17.79 -15.95
CA LYS A 156 2.26 -17.63 -16.83
C LYS A 156 2.69 -16.17 -17.00
N THR A 157 1.75 -15.24 -16.90
CA THR A 157 2.05 -13.81 -16.89
C THR A 157 2.57 -13.37 -15.53
N ASN A 158 1.96 -13.88 -14.45
CA ASN A 158 2.35 -13.59 -13.07
C ASN A 158 3.66 -14.29 -12.66
N SER A 159 4.05 -15.39 -13.32
CA SER A 159 5.30 -16.08 -13.04
C SER A 159 6.50 -15.17 -13.32
N ARG A 160 6.41 -14.26 -14.30
CA ARG A 160 7.44 -13.23 -14.49
C ARG A 160 7.62 -12.36 -13.24
N PHE A 161 6.53 -12.05 -12.54
CA PHE A 161 6.63 -11.29 -11.28
C PHE A 161 7.23 -12.13 -10.15
N LYS A 162 7.07 -13.46 -10.18
CA LYS A 162 7.77 -14.36 -9.24
C LYS A 162 9.27 -14.35 -9.46
N ASP A 163 9.75 -14.24 -10.71
CA ASP A 163 11.18 -14.10 -11.00
C ASP A 163 11.74 -12.79 -10.41
N PHE A 164 11.00 -11.69 -10.53
CA PHE A 164 11.36 -10.42 -9.89
C PHE A 164 11.29 -10.50 -8.36
N GLU A 165 10.27 -11.17 -7.82
CA GLU A 165 10.14 -11.40 -6.38
C GLU A 165 11.31 -12.22 -5.83
N ALA A 166 11.77 -13.25 -6.55
CA ALA A 166 12.96 -14.03 -6.21
C ALA A 166 14.26 -13.19 -6.24
N ALA A 167 14.37 -12.22 -7.15
CA ALA A 167 15.50 -11.29 -7.12
C ALA A 167 15.45 -10.36 -5.90
N PHE A 168 14.25 -9.96 -5.48
CA PHE A 168 14.06 -9.11 -4.30
C PHE A 168 14.19 -9.86 -2.98
N SER A 169 13.90 -11.17 -2.94
CA SER A 169 13.97 -11.98 -1.71
C SER A 169 15.39 -12.06 -1.13
N ILE A 170 16.43 -11.94 -1.97
CA ILE A 170 17.84 -11.84 -1.56
C ILE A 170 18.04 -10.70 -0.53
N PHE A 171 17.22 -9.65 -0.62
CA PHE A 171 17.30 -8.51 0.27
C PHE A 171 16.38 -8.59 1.49
N GLU A 172 15.46 -9.55 1.52
CA GLU A 172 14.58 -9.81 2.67
C GLU A 172 15.25 -10.76 3.67
N ASP A 173 16.24 -11.54 3.23
CA ASP A 173 17.07 -12.38 4.08
C ASP A 173 17.97 -11.54 5.00
N ARG A 174 17.54 -11.39 6.25
CA ARG A 174 18.30 -10.78 7.36
C ARG A 174 19.50 -11.62 7.84
N ASN A 175 20.16 -12.39 6.97
CA ASN A 175 21.37 -13.16 7.33
C ASN A 175 22.68 -12.49 6.91
N LEU A 176 22.64 -11.30 6.30
CA LEU A 176 23.84 -10.50 6.03
C LEU A 176 24.42 -9.78 7.28
N SER A 177 23.82 -9.95 8.46
CA SER A 177 24.38 -9.47 9.73
C SER A 177 25.49 -10.37 10.32
N SER A 178 26.03 -11.32 9.56
CA SER A 178 27.19 -12.14 9.97
C SER A 178 28.46 -11.94 9.13
N MET A 179 28.46 -10.96 8.20
CA MET A 179 29.64 -10.61 7.42
C MET A 179 30.00 -9.12 7.59
N SER A 180 30.31 -8.74 8.84
CA SER A 180 31.20 -7.62 9.12
C SER A 180 32.19 -8.09 10.16
N ARG A 181 33.44 -8.32 9.71
CA ARG A 181 34.63 -8.42 10.55
C ARG A 181 34.90 -7.10 11.26
#